data_AF-A0A554JBL8-F1
#
_entry.id   AF-A0A554JBL8-F1
#
_cell.length_a   1.000
_cell.length_b   1.000
_cell.length_c   1.000
_cell.angle_alpha   90.00
_cell.angle_beta   90.00
_cell.angle_gamma   90.00
#
_symmetry.space_group_name_H-M   'P 1'
#
loop_
_entity.id
_entity.type
_entity.pdbx_description
1 polymer ?
#
loop_
_entity_poly.entity_id
_entity_poly.type
_entity_poly.pdbx_seq_one_letter_code
_entity_poly.pdbx_strand_id
1 'polypeptide(L)'
;MSLIVPPTRQELDAKKQALQQKIEEKETNKQILAVEKEYREGLTSLKDIIAPAALTFQNSYFELNGKFGRSFFVLTYPRFLSTDWLSQVINMDTAMDMSMFIYPIDSGEILKKLRSKVGQIGSQMSINQEKGNVRDPVLETAYKDVEFLRDQLQQGTEKFFKFALYFTIYADDLKELDQYSSIFESTMAAKLIITKRSVLQTKAGLNSTLPLFADEIDVNTNMNTSPLSTTFPFVSADLSNNEGILYGINRHNNSLIIFDRFKMENANTL
;
A
#
# COMPACT_ATOMS: atom_id res chain seq x y z
N MET A 1 41.22 -23.77 53.15
CA MET A 1 41.06 -22.56 53.97
C MET A 1 41.92 -21.46 53.34
N SER A 2 41.47 -20.87 52.22
CA SER A 2 42.18 -19.75 51.57
C SER A 2 41.64 -18.45 52.16
N LEU A 3 42.48 -17.75 52.91
CA LEU A 3 42.19 -16.44 53.47
C LEU A 3 41.86 -15.46 52.33
N ILE A 4 40.60 -15.02 52.28
CA ILE A 4 40.19 -13.87 51.47
C ILE A 4 40.76 -12.65 52.19
N VAL A 5 41.90 -12.16 51.71
CA VAL A 5 42.51 -10.91 52.19
C VAL A 5 41.56 -9.76 51.80
N PRO A 6 41.05 -8.96 52.77
CA PRO A 6 40.20 -7.82 52.43
C PRO A 6 41.02 -6.80 51.63
N PRO A 7 40.44 -6.19 50.58
CA PRO A 7 41.16 -5.26 49.72
C PRO A 7 41.73 -4.10 50.53
N THR A 8 42.97 -3.76 50.25
CA THR A 8 43.73 -2.73 50.96
C THR A 8 43.08 -1.36 50.73
N ARG A 9 43.10 -0.44 51.71
CA ARG A 9 42.47 0.91 51.60
C ARG A 9 42.89 1.66 50.32
N GLN A 10 44.13 1.46 49.89
CA GLN A 10 44.70 1.99 48.64
C GLN A 10 44.08 1.41 47.36
N GLU A 11 43.67 0.12 47.36
CA GLU A 11 43.04 -0.53 46.20
C GLU A 11 41.56 -0.12 46.06
N LEU A 12 40.89 0.15 47.19
CA LEU A 12 39.54 0.72 47.22
C LEU A 12 39.54 2.16 46.70
N ASP A 13 40.53 2.97 47.09
CA ASP A 13 40.69 4.35 46.63
C ASP A 13 41.04 4.43 45.14
N ALA A 14 41.92 3.54 44.64
CA ALA A 14 42.24 3.44 43.22
C ALA A 14 41.03 2.99 42.36
N LYS A 15 40.23 2.03 42.84
CA LYS A 15 38.99 1.62 42.17
C LYS A 15 37.94 2.74 42.17
N LYS A 16 37.85 3.52 43.25
CA LYS A 16 36.95 4.67 43.36
C LYS A 16 37.35 5.78 42.39
N GLN A 17 38.65 6.07 42.27
CA GLN A 17 39.18 7.04 41.31
C GLN A 17 38.95 6.60 39.85
N ALA A 18 39.17 5.33 39.52
CA ALA A 18 38.90 4.80 38.19
C ALA A 18 37.40 4.78 37.83
N LEU A 19 36.51 4.58 38.81
CA LEU A 19 35.06 4.68 38.62
C LEU A 19 34.62 6.15 38.42
N GLN A 20 35.21 7.07 39.18
CA GLN A 20 34.96 8.51 39.05
C GLN A 20 35.36 9.02 37.66
N GLN A 21 36.55 8.63 37.18
CA GLN A 21 37.04 8.96 35.83
C GLN A 21 36.12 8.39 34.74
N LYS A 22 35.63 7.16 34.88
CA LYS A 22 34.66 6.57 33.93
C LYS A 22 33.31 7.27 33.92
N ILE A 23 32.86 7.79 35.06
CA ILE A 23 31.62 8.57 35.16
C ILE A 23 31.82 9.93 34.48
N GLU A 24 32.94 10.60 34.74
CA GLU A 24 33.31 11.86 34.10
C GLU A 24 33.45 11.73 32.58
N GLU A 25 34.17 10.71 32.09
CA GLU A 25 34.26 10.41 30.64
C GLU A 25 32.89 10.16 30.00
N LYS A 26 31.99 9.49 30.72
CA LYS A 26 30.61 9.21 30.25
C LYS A 26 29.76 10.48 30.23
N GLU A 27 29.91 11.36 31.21
CA GLU A 27 29.24 12.66 31.23
C GLU A 27 29.77 13.59 30.13
N THR A 28 31.09 13.64 29.92
CA THR A 28 31.72 14.41 28.84
C THR A 28 31.28 13.90 27.47
N ASN A 29 31.24 12.59 27.24
CA ASN A 29 30.71 12.03 25.99
C ASN A 29 29.23 12.36 25.77
N LYS A 30 28.42 12.37 26.83
CA LYS A 30 27.00 12.75 26.75
C LYS A 30 26.84 14.24 26.42
N GLN A 31 27.70 15.09 26.96
CA GLN A 31 27.74 16.52 26.64
C GLN A 31 28.20 16.77 25.19
N ILE A 32 29.24 16.07 24.71
CA ILE A 32 29.70 16.14 23.32
C ILE A 32 28.60 15.70 22.35
N LEU A 33 27.90 14.59 22.64
CA LEU A 33 26.76 14.13 21.84
C LEU A 33 25.59 15.13 21.84
N ALA A 34 25.35 15.84 22.94
CA ALA A 34 24.32 16.86 23.03
C ALA A 34 24.69 18.10 22.19
N VAL A 35 25.94 18.56 22.27
CA VAL A 35 26.47 19.67 21.47
C VAL A 35 26.50 19.30 19.98
N GLU A 36 26.88 18.07 19.63
CA GLU A 36 26.84 17.58 18.25
C GLU A 36 25.41 17.51 17.70
N LYS A 37 24.45 17.10 18.54
CA LYS A 37 23.03 17.09 18.19
C LYS A 37 22.51 18.52 17.94
N GLU A 38 22.83 19.46 18.83
CA GLU A 38 22.47 20.88 18.69
C GLU A 38 23.11 21.51 17.44
N TYR A 39 24.36 21.17 17.15
CA TYR A 39 25.04 21.57 15.91
C TYR A 39 24.38 21.01 14.65
N ARG A 40 23.98 19.72 14.67
CA ARG A 40 23.26 19.08 13.56
C ARG A 40 21.85 19.64 13.35
N GLU A 41 21.17 20.06 14.42
CA GLU A 41 19.86 20.72 14.34
C GLU A 41 19.95 22.14 13.74
N GLY A 42 21.09 22.82 13.88
CA GLY A 42 21.35 24.13 13.26
C GLY A 42 21.81 24.08 11.80
N LEU A 43 22.12 22.91 11.26
CA LEU A 43 22.49 22.73 9.85
C LEU A 43 21.23 22.44 9.03
N THR A 44 21.03 23.20 7.95
CA THR A 44 20.00 22.87 6.96
C THR A 44 20.29 21.49 6.39
N SER A 45 19.45 20.52 6.73
CA SER A 45 19.58 19.17 6.23
C SER A 45 18.91 19.05 4.87
N LEU A 46 19.29 18.04 4.08
CA LEU A 46 18.59 17.73 2.83
C LEU A 46 17.08 17.53 3.05
N LYS A 47 16.68 17.02 4.23
CA LYS A 47 15.28 16.83 4.60
C LYS A 47 14.52 18.15 4.67
N ASP A 48 15.17 19.21 5.14
CA ASP A 48 14.56 20.55 5.25
C ASP A 48 14.39 21.22 3.88
N ILE A 49 15.25 20.88 2.91
CA ILE A 49 15.17 21.39 1.54
C ILE A 49 14.01 20.74 0.77
N ILE A 50 13.78 19.43 0.98
CA ILE A 50 12.71 18.69 0.29
C ILE A 50 11.37 18.74 1.02
N ALA A 51 11.35 19.16 2.30
CA ALA A 51 10.14 19.25 3.08
C ALA A 51 9.17 20.27 2.46
N PRO A 52 7.86 19.97 2.42
CA PRO A 52 6.88 20.93 1.94
C PRO A 52 6.83 22.15 2.86
N ALA A 53 6.58 23.31 2.28
CA ALA A 53 6.45 24.57 3.01
C ALA A 53 5.22 24.57 3.93
N ALA A 54 4.14 23.91 3.52
CA ALA A 54 2.95 23.73 4.34
C ALA A 54 2.25 22.40 4.01
N LEU A 55 1.84 21.69 5.05
CA LEU A 55 1.00 20.50 4.98
C LEU A 55 -0.07 20.57 6.06
N THR A 56 -1.34 20.66 5.67
CA THR A 56 -2.47 20.67 6.60
C THR A 56 -3.40 19.50 6.30
N PHE A 57 -3.97 18.90 7.35
CA PHE A 57 -4.90 17.80 7.23
C PHE A 57 -6.29 18.24 7.67
N GLN A 58 -7.27 17.99 6.82
CA GLN A 58 -8.69 18.11 7.14
C GLN A 58 -9.31 16.70 7.23
N ASN A 59 -10.57 16.64 7.63
CA ASN A 59 -11.25 15.35 7.82
C ASN A 59 -11.33 14.52 6.54
N SER A 60 -11.45 15.13 5.37
CA SER A 60 -11.69 14.42 4.09
C SER A 60 -10.69 14.73 2.98
N TYR A 61 -9.73 15.63 3.22
CA TYR A 61 -8.70 16.04 2.27
C TYR A 61 -7.51 16.64 3.03
N PHE A 62 -6.38 16.81 2.35
CA PHE A 62 -5.22 17.55 2.86
C PHE A 62 -4.84 18.65 1.88
N GLU A 63 -4.11 19.64 2.37
CA GLU A 63 -3.52 20.70 1.56
C GLU A 63 -1.99 20.59 1.63
N LEU A 64 -1.34 20.50 0.48
CA LEU A 64 0.10 20.39 0.32
C LEU A 64 0.58 21.53 -0.59
N ASN A 65 1.27 22.51 -0.03
CA ASN A 65 1.80 23.67 -0.77
C ASN A 65 0.77 24.36 -1.69
N GLY A 66 -0.48 24.50 -1.22
CA GLY A 66 -1.58 25.11 -1.98
C GLY A 66 -2.31 24.19 -2.96
N LYS A 67 -1.90 22.92 -3.10
CA LYS A 67 -2.68 21.88 -3.80
C LYS A 67 -3.51 21.08 -2.82
N PHE A 68 -4.69 20.65 -3.25
CA PHE A 68 -5.58 19.83 -2.44
C PHE A 68 -5.47 18.36 -2.86
N GLY A 69 -5.38 17.47 -1.89
CA GLY A 69 -5.30 16.03 -2.12
C GLY A 69 -6.32 15.23 -1.33
N ARG A 70 -6.79 14.12 -1.90
CA ARG A 70 -7.73 13.21 -1.23
C ARG A 70 -7.34 11.76 -1.50
N SER A 71 -7.25 10.98 -0.42
CA SER A 71 -6.91 9.56 -0.50
C SER A 71 -8.15 8.66 -0.44
N PHE A 72 -8.05 7.54 -1.14
CA PHE A 72 -9.06 6.51 -1.28
C PHE A 72 -8.45 5.13 -1.06
N PHE A 73 -9.27 4.21 -0.57
CA PHE A 73 -8.94 2.79 -0.49
C PHE A 73 -10.04 1.96 -1.12
N VAL A 74 -9.68 0.82 -1.71
CA VAL A 74 -10.66 -0.14 -2.21
C VAL A 74 -11.12 -1.05 -1.07
N LEU A 75 -12.44 -1.12 -0.87
CA LEU A 75 -13.05 -1.95 0.17
C LEU A 75 -13.49 -3.32 -0.37
N THR A 76 -14.09 -3.33 -1.56
CA THR A 76 -14.70 -4.53 -2.12
C THR A 76 -14.45 -4.62 -3.60
N TYR A 77 -14.26 -5.85 -4.08
CA TYR A 77 -14.07 -6.19 -5.47
C TYR A 77 -15.20 -7.11 -5.97
N PRO A 78 -15.51 -7.10 -7.29
CA PRO A 78 -16.47 -8.02 -7.86
C PRO A 78 -15.99 -9.48 -7.77
N ARG A 79 -16.93 -10.42 -7.94
CA ARG A 79 -16.62 -11.86 -8.01
C ARG A 79 -15.68 -12.20 -9.17
N PHE A 80 -15.77 -11.45 -10.26
CA PHE A 80 -14.92 -11.59 -11.43
C PHE A 80 -14.32 -10.23 -11.76
N LEU A 81 -13.00 -10.11 -11.72
CA LEU A 81 -12.29 -8.95 -12.25
C LEU A 81 -11.90 -9.23 -13.69
N SER A 82 -12.28 -8.34 -14.60
CA SER A 82 -11.78 -8.37 -15.97
C SER A 82 -10.31 -7.97 -15.99
N THR A 83 -9.53 -8.53 -16.92
CA THR A 83 -8.22 -7.97 -17.28
C THR A 83 -8.36 -6.49 -17.61
N ASP A 84 -7.38 -5.68 -17.24
CA ASP A 84 -7.33 -4.26 -17.57
C ASP A 84 -8.41 -3.40 -16.90
N TRP A 85 -9.02 -3.87 -15.81
CA TRP A 85 -10.06 -3.10 -15.11
C TRP A 85 -9.56 -1.73 -14.60
N LEU A 86 -8.26 -1.63 -14.32
CA LEU A 86 -7.61 -0.45 -13.75
C LEU A 86 -7.23 0.60 -14.81
N SER A 87 -7.26 0.27 -16.10
CA SER A 87 -6.78 1.17 -17.16
C SER A 87 -7.55 2.47 -17.25
N GLN A 88 -8.87 2.44 -17.05
CA GLN A 88 -9.69 3.65 -17.10
C GLN A 88 -9.29 4.67 -16.04
N VAL A 89 -8.80 4.18 -14.89
CA VAL A 89 -8.38 5.00 -13.76
C VAL A 89 -6.97 5.53 -13.99
N ILE A 90 -6.06 4.68 -14.49
CA ILE A 90 -4.68 5.08 -14.84
C ILE A 90 -4.66 6.14 -15.94
N ASN A 91 -5.55 6.03 -16.92
CA ASN A 91 -5.64 6.96 -18.05
C ASN A 91 -6.51 8.20 -17.76
N MET A 92 -6.93 8.43 -16.51
CA MET A 92 -7.62 9.68 -16.16
C MET A 92 -6.63 10.85 -16.28
N ASP A 93 -7.10 11.95 -16.89
CA ASP A 93 -6.33 13.20 -17.00
C ASP A 93 -6.35 13.98 -15.67
N THR A 94 -5.82 13.34 -14.62
CA THR A 94 -5.77 13.88 -13.27
C THR A 94 -4.47 13.45 -12.61
N ALA A 95 -3.81 14.35 -11.89
CA ALA A 95 -2.66 14.01 -11.08
C ALA A 95 -3.08 13.05 -9.96
N MET A 96 -2.59 11.82 -10.01
CA MET A 96 -2.98 10.77 -9.08
C MET A 96 -1.82 9.83 -8.78
N ASP A 97 -1.65 9.52 -7.50
CA ASP A 97 -0.76 8.48 -7.02
C ASP A 97 -1.55 7.21 -6.73
N MET A 98 -0.92 6.05 -6.97
CA MET A 98 -1.49 4.75 -6.69
C MET A 98 -0.45 3.86 -6.02
N SER A 99 -0.86 3.16 -4.97
CA SER A 99 -0.01 2.22 -4.24
C SER A 99 -0.71 0.89 -4.03
N MET A 100 0.05 -0.18 -4.23
CA MET A 100 -0.41 -1.57 -4.12
C MET A 100 0.42 -2.30 -3.07
N PHE A 101 -0.24 -2.91 -2.10
CA PHE A 101 0.41 -3.78 -1.13
C PHE A 101 -0.07 -5.22 -1.31
N ILE A 102 0.89 -6.13 -1.42
CA ILE A 102 0.65 -7.56 -1.64
C ILE A 102 1.35 -8.33 -0.52
N TYR A 103 0.58 -8.92 0.38
CA TYR A 103 1.10 -9.73 1.48
C TYR A 103 0.81 -11.20 1.22
N PRO A 104 1.83 -12.04 0.95
CA PRO A 104 1.63 -13.47 0.79
C PRO A 104 1.14 -14.11 2.08
N ILE A 105 0.18 -15.03 1.97
CA ILE A 105 -0.29 -15.86 3.07
C ILE A 105 0.20 -17.29 2.86
N ASP A 106 0.57 -17.98 3.95
CA ASP A 106 0.91 -19.39 3.88
C ASP A 106 -0.27 -20.24 3.37
N SER A 107 -0.03 -20.97 2.28
CA SER A 107 -1.05 -21.85 1.68
C SER A 107 -1.47 -22.96 2.65
N GLY A 108 -0.58 -23.43 3.53
CA GLY A 108 -0.88 -24.46 4.52
C GLY A 108 -1.94 -24.02 5.52
N GLU A 109 -1.85 -22.79 6.03
CA GLU A 109 -2.86 -22.20 6.90
C GLU A 109 -4.23 -22.03 6.20
N ILE A 110 -4.22 -21.57 4.95
CA ILE A 110 -5.45 -21.38 4.18
C ILE A 110 -6.12 -22.71 3.86
N LEU A 111 -5.36 -23.74 3.46
CA LEU A 111 -5.88 -25.08 3.20
C LEU A 111 -6.59 -25.67 4.43
N LYS A 112 -6.04 -25.46 5.64
CA LYS A 112 -6.71 -25.87 6.89
C LYS A 112 -8.06 -25.17 7.08
N LYS A 113 -8.12 -23.85 6.84
CA LYS A 113 -9.36 -23.06 6.92
C LYS A 113 -10.40 -23.50 5.88
N LEU A 114 -9.97 -23.70 4.63
CA LEU A 114 -10.84 -24.17 3.56
C LEU A 114 -11.39 -25.56 3.86
N ARG A 115 -10.56 -26.49 4.36
CA ARG A 115 -11.01 -27.84 4.77
C ARG A 115 -12.11 -27.78 5.82
N SER A 116 -11.94 -26.94 6.84
CA SER A 116 -12.98 -26.73 7.86
C SER A 116 -14.26 -26.15 7.24
N LYS A 117 -14.12 -25.18 6.32
CA LYS A 117 -15.25 -24.54 5.65
C LYS A 117 -16.05 -25.51 4.75
N VAL A 118 -15.35 -26.38 4.02
CA VAL A 118 -15.96 -27.46 3.22
C VAL A 118 -16.77 -28.37 4.12
N GLY A 119 -16.20 -28.81 5.26
CA GLY A 119 -16.90 -29.66 6.22
C GLY A 119 -18.16 -29.00 6.76
N GLN A 120 -18.11 -27.69 7.07
CA GLN A 120 -19.27 -26.92 7.50
C GLN A 120 -20.35 -26.85 6.40
N ILE A 121 -20.01 -26.46 5.18
CA ILE A 121 -20.97 -26.35 4.07
C ILE A 121 -21.57 -27.73 3.74
N GLY A 122 -20.73 -28.77 3.66
CA GLY A 122 -21.16 -30.14 3.40
C GLY A 122 -22.11 -30.68 4.48
N SER A 123 -21.82 -30.42 5.76
CA SER A 123 -22.72 -30.80 6.85
C SER A 123 -24.08 -30.10 6.76
N GLN A 124 -24.09 -28.81 6.42
CA GLN A 124 -25.32 -28.04 6.25
C GLN A 124 -26.16 -28.59 5.09
N MET A 125 -25.51 -28.95 3.98
CA MET A 125 -26.17 -29.59 2.84
C MET A 125 -26.76 -30.95 3.22
N SER A 126 -26.02 -31.79 3.95
CA SER A 126 -26.51 -33.10 4.42
C SER A 126 -27.73 -32.94 5.32
N ILE A 127 -27.67 -32.04 6.30
CA ILE A 127 -28.80 -31.77 7.21
C ILE A 127 -30.02 -31.27 6.45
N ASN A 128 -29.84 -30.37 5.46
CA ASN A 128 -30.94 -29.87 4.64
C ASN A 128 -31.58 -31.01 3.83
N GLN A 129 -30.76 -31.90 3.28
CA GLN A 129 -31.23 -33.05 2.52
C GLN A 129 -31.97 -34.06 3.40
N GLU A 130 -31.47 -34.36 4.60
CA GLU A 130 -32.14 -35.21 5.60
C GLU A 130 -33.50 -34.66 6.04
N LYS A 131 -33.62 -33.32 6.15
CA LYS A 131 -34.88 -32.63 6.44
C LYS A 131 -35.86 -32.59 5.26
N GLY A 132 -35.46 -33.10 4.09
CA GLY A 132 -36.28 -33.06 2.88
C GLY A 132 -36.41 -31.66 2.26
N ASN A 133 -35.53 -30.72 2.61
CA ASN A 133 -35.54 -29.39 2.03
C ASN A 133 -35.12 -29.43 0.56
N VAL A 134 -35.66 -28.50 -0.24
CA VAL A 134 -35.21 -28.30 -1.62
C VAL A 134 -33.74 -27.87 -1.63
N ARG A 135 -33.01 -28.29 -2.66
CA ARG A 135 -31.61 -27.93 -2.86
C ARG A 135 -31.43 -26.42 -2.87
N ASP A 136 -30.39 -25.95 -2.19
CA ASP A 136 -29.98 -24.55 -2.17
C ASP A 136 -28.84 -24.33 -3.18
N PRO A 137 -29.10 -23.68 -4.33
CA PRO A 137 -28.07 -23.44 -5.34
C PRO A 137 -26.90 -22.60 -4.84
N VAL A 138 -27.13 -21.73 -3.85
CA VAL A 138 -26.10 -20.86 -3.28
C VAL A 138 -25.10 -21.69 -2.48
N LEU A 139 -25.60 -22.61 -1.64
CA LEU A 139 -24.76 -23.52 -0.88
C LEU A 139 -23.98 -24.49 -1.79
N GLU A 140 -24.64 -25.04 -2.83
CA GLU A 140 -23.96 -25.91 -3.80
C GLU A 140 -22.84 -25.17 -4.54
N THR A 141 -23.10 -23.93 -4.97
CA THR A 141 -22.09 -23.10 -5.65
C THR A 141 -20.93 -22.79 -4.72
N ALA A 142 -21.22 -22.40 -3.47
CA ALA A 142 -20.21 -22.14 -2.47
C ALA A 142 -19.35 -23.39 -2.17
N TYR A 143 -19.96 -24.57 -2.08
CA TYR A 143 -19.23 -25.83 -1.90
C TYR A 143 -18.26 -26.08 -3.06
N LYS A 144 -18.74 -25.96 -4.30
CA LYS A 144 -17.93 -26.14 -5.52
C LYS A 144 -16.79 -25.13 -5.60
N ASP A 145 -17.06 -23.85 -5.32
CA ASP A 145 -16.05 -22.79 -5.37
C ASP A 145 -14.93 -23.03 -4.34
N VAL A 146 -15.29 -23.45 -3.12
CA VAL A 146 -14.32 -23.72 -2.05
C VAL A 146 -13.50 -24.98 -2.36
N GLU A 147 -14.12 -26.05 -2.85
CA GLU A 147 -13.40 -27.26 -3.30
C GLU A 147 -12.44 -26.94 -4.44
N PHE A 148 -12.90 -26.20 -5.45
CA PHE A 148 -12.07 -25.79 -6.58
C PHE A 148 -10.84 -24.99 -6.13
N LEU A 149 -11.04 -23.99 -5.27
CA LEU A 149 -9.93 -23.21 -4.72
C LEU A 149 -8.96 -24.07 -3.89
N ARG A 150 -9.48 -25.02 -3.11
CA ARG A 150 -8.67 -25.94 -2.32
C ARG A 150 -7.79 -26.81 -3.22
N ASP A 151 -8.36 -27.36 -4.29
CA ASP A 151 -7.64 -28.19 -5.24
C ASP A 151 -6.54 -27.40 -5.96
N GLN A 152 -6.82 -26.15 -6.36
CA GLN A 152 -5.81 -25.28 -6.99
C GLN A 152 -4.67 -24.89 -6.02
N LEU A 153 -4.99 -24.59 -4.75
CA LEU A 153 -3.98 -24.34 -3.73
C LEU A 153 -3.13 -25.58 -3.43
N GLN A 154 -3.73 -26.77 -3.42
CA GLN A 154 -3.03 -28.02 -3.17
C GLN A 154 -2.10 -28.41 -4.35
N GLN A 155 -2.51 -28.11 -5.58
CA GLN A 155 -1.69 -28.28 -6.78
C GLN A 155 -0.60 -27.21 -6.92
N GLY A 156 -0.69 -26.11 -6.17
CA GLY A 156 0.24 -24.98 -6.22
C GLY A 156 0.07 -24.10 -7.47
N THR A 157 -1.04 -24.25 -8.20
CA THR A 157 -1.38 -23.38 -9.35
C THR A 157 -1.87 -22.01 -8.90
N GLU A 158 -2.43 -21.94 -7.69
CA GLU A 158 -2.84 -20.71 -7.03
C GLU A 158 -2.08 -20.52 -5.72
N LYS A 159 -1.89 -19.25 -5.35
CA LYS A 159 -1.44 -18.79 -4.03
C LYS A 159 -2.42 -17.77 -3.48
N PHE A 160 -2.41 -17.58 -2.17
CA PHE A 160 -3.31 -16.70 -1.46
C PHE A 160 -2.57 -15.47 -0.91
N PHE A 161 -3.20 -14.30 -1.02
CA PHE A 161 -2.61 -13.01 -0.66
C PHE A 161 -3.62 -12.14 0.06
N LYS A 162 -3.14 -11.25 0.92
CA LYS A 162 -3.89 -10.03 1.26
C LYS A 162 -3.44 -8.93 0.32
N PHE A 163 -4.41 -8.28 -0.31
CA PHE A 163 -4.19 -7.22 -1.27
C PHE A 163 -4.82 -5.93 -0.75
N ALA A 164 -4.05 -4.85 -0.76
CA ALA A 164 -4.54 -3.50 -0.49
C ALA A 164 -4.19 -2.58 -1.65
N LEU A 165 -5.12 -1.69 -1.97
CA LEU A 165 -5.00 -0.76 -3.09
C LEU A 165 -5.48 0.63 -2.65
N TYR A 166 -4.59 1.60 -2.82
CA TYR A 166 -4.78 2.97 -2.39
C TYR A 166 -4.55 3.94 -3.55
N PHE A 167 -5.28 5.05 -3.53
CA PHE A 167 -5.18 6.12 -4.50
C PHE A 167 -5.15 7.47 -3.80
N THR A 168 -4.39 8.42 -4.31
CA THR A 168 -4.46 9.82 -3.88
C THR A 168 -4.61 10.71 -5.10
N ILE A 169 -5.71 11.44 -5.17
CA ILE A 169 -6.00 12.38 -6.26
C ILE A 169 -5.63 13.79 -5.79
N TYR A 170 -4.99 14.56 -6.66
CA TYR A 170 -4.59 15.95 -6.43
C TYR A 170 -5.34 16.89 -7.36
N ALA A 171 -5.63 18.11 -6.88
CA ALA A 171 -6.24 19.19 -7.64
C ALA A 171 -5.75 20.57 -7.16
N ASP A 172 -6.01 21.61 -7.95
CA ASP A 172 -5.61 22.98 -7.61
C ASP A 172 -6.63 23.67 -6.70
N ASP A 173 -7.90 23.26 -6.74
CA ASP A 173 -8.93 23.73 -5.81
C ASP A 173 -9.86 22.61 -5.32
N LEU A 174 -10.66 22.92 -4.29
CA LEU A 174 -11.59 21.97 -3.68
C LEU A 174 -12.72 21.51 -4.61
N LYS A 175 -13.16 22.37 -5.54
CA LYS A 175 -14.25 22.08 -6.46
C LYS A 175 -13.79 21.07 -7.51
N GLU A 176 -12.59 21.26 -8.06
CA GLU A 176 -11.93 20.29 -8.94
C GLU A 176 -11.67 18.97 -8.21
N LEU A 177 -11.17 19.03 -6.97
CA LEU A 177 -10.95 17.83 -6.16
C LEU A 177 -12.24 17.03 -6.01
N ASP A 178 -13.37 17.68 -5.71
CA ASP A 178 -14.67 17.03 -5.59
C ASP A 178 -15.17 16.45 -6.91
N GLN A 179 -14.95 17.16 -8.03
CA GLN A 179 -15.28 16.67 -9.36
C GLN A 179 -14.46 15.41 -9.71
N TYR A 180 -13.14 15.45 -9.58
CA TYR A 180 -12.26 14.31 -9.86
C TYR A 180 -12.56 13.13 -8.94
N SER A 181 -12.81 13.39 -7.65
CA SER A 181 -13.24 12.38 -6.70
C SER A 181 -14.53 11.68 -7.14
N SER A 182 -15.53 12.45 -7.57
CA SER A 182 -16.81 11.89 -8.02
C SER A 182 -16.66 11.07 -9.30
N ILE A 183 -15.83 11.52 -10.25
CA ILE A 183 -15.55 10.77 -11.48
C ILE A 183 -14.83 9.47 -11.17
N PHE A 184 -13.83 9.51 -10.28
CA PHE A 184 -13.08 8.33 -9.84
C PHE A 184 -14.00 7.30 -9.16
N GLU A 185 -14.79 7.74 -8.17
CA GLU A 185 -15.76 6.87 -7.47
C GLU A 185 -16.78 6.27 -8.44
N SER A 186 -17.28 7.06 -9.40
CA SER A 186 -18.24 6.57 -10.40
C SER A 186 -17.63 5.55 -11.36
N THR A 187 -16.39 5.79 -11.80
CA THR A 187 -15.64 4.87 -12.68
C THR A 187 -15.40 3.52 -12.00
N MET A 188 -15.00 3.54 -10.73
CA MET A 188 -14.82 2.32 -9.92
C MET A 188 -16.15 1.60 -9.67
N ALA A 189 -17.19 2.35 -9.29
CA ALA A 189 -18.52 1.79 -9.02
C ALA A 189 -19.15 1.13 -10.27
N ALA A 190 -18.90 1.67 -11.47
CA ALA A 190 -19.35 1.05 -12.73
C ALA A 190 -18.76 -0.34 -12.96
N LYS A 191 -17.60 -0.65 -12.35
CA LYS A 191 -16.96 -1.97 -12.36
C LYS A 191 -17.29 -2.82 -11.12
N LEU A 192 -18.28 -2.39 -10.32
CA LEU A 192 -18.65 -2.99 -9.04
C LEU A 192 -17.50 -3.01 -8.01
N ILE A 193 -16.55 -2.08 -8.15
CA ILE A 193 -15.46 -1.88 -7.21
C ILE A 193 -15.87 -0.75 -6.26
N ILE A 194 -15.93 -1.07 -4.97
CA ILE A 194 -16.37 -0.11 -3.96
C ILE A 194 -15.13 0.55 -3.37
N THR A 195 -14.95 1.84 -3.66
CA THR A 195 -13.94 2.70 -3.05
C THR A 195 -14.52 3.51 -1.90
N LYS A 196 -13.70 3.84 -0.92
CA LYS A 196 -14.03 4.79 0.14
C LYS A 196 -12.93 5.82 0.31
N ARG A 197 -13.33 7.04 0.61
CA ARG A 197 -12.44 8.13 1.04
C ARG A 197 -11.87 7.81 2.42
N SER A 198 -10.61 8.14 2.67
CA SER A 198 -9.95 7.98 3.98
C SER A 198 -10.38 9.06 4.99
N VAL A 199 -11.69 9.22 5.21
CA VAL A 199 -12.24 10.24 6.10
C VAL A 199 -11.80 9.99 7.54
N LEU A 200 -11.32 11.03 8.24
CA LEU A 200 -10.66 10.99 9.55
C LEU A 200 -9.31 10.24 9.57
N GLN A 201 -8.86 9.73 8.43
CA GLN A 201 -7.60 9.02 8.27
C GLN A 201 -6.78 9.61 7.12
N THR A 202 -6.95 10.89 6.82
CA THR A 202 -6.32 11.58 5.69
C THR A 202 -4.79 11.44 5.70
N LYS A 203 -4.16 11.56 6.88
CA LYS A 203 -2.72 11.38 7.02
C LYS A 203 -2.26 9.96 6.68
N ALA A 204 -2.93 8.95 7.25
CA ALA A 204 -2.65 7.55 6.94
C ALA A 204 -2.88 7.24 5.46
N GLY A 205 -3.91 7.85 4.86
CA GLY A 205 -4.20 7.73 3.45
C GLY A 205 -3.16 8.34 2.53
N LEU A 206 -2.53 9.45 2.91
CA LEU A 206 -1.39 10.00 2.18
C LEU A 206 -0.14 9.12 2.38
N ASN A 207 0.15 8.72 3.61
CA ASN A 207 1.32 7.88 3.90
C ASN A 207 1.28 6.53 3.18
N SER A 208 0.10 5.95 3.00
CA SER A 208 -0.11 4.67 2.31
C SER A 208 0.06 4.75 0.80
N THR A 209 -0.05 5.94 0.20
CA THR A 209 0.18 6.14 -1.24
C THR A 209 1.57 6.62 -1.58
N LEU A 210 2.26 7.26 -0.62
CA LEU A 210 3.66 7.64 -0.79
C LEU A 210 4.56 6.40 -0.95
N PRO A 211 5.68 6.52 -1.70
CA PRO A 211 6.64 5.43 -1.92
C PRO A 211 7.55 5.19 -0.69
N LEU A 212 6.95 5.21 0.51
CA LEU A 212 7.61 4.95 1.79
C LEU A 212 7.43 3.51 2.27
N PHE A 213 6.69 2.70 1.51
CA PHE A 213 6.34 1.31 1.84
C PHE A 213 5.68 1.19 3.24
N ALA A 214 4.80 2.14 3.55
CA ALA A 214 4.11 2.23 4.83
C ALA A 214 2.59 2.09 4.63
N ASP A 215 2.06 0.90 4.84
CA ASP A 215 0.62 0.64 4.83
C ASP A 215 0.00 1.02 6.18
N GLU A 216 -0.44 2.28 6.30
CA GLU A 216 -1.03 2.80 7.55
C GLU A 216 -2.56 2.65 7.60
N ILE A 217 -3.22 2.49 6.45
CA ILE A 217 -4.68 2.26 6.41
C ILE A 217 -5.00 0.81 6.82
N ASP A 218 -4.18 -0.18 6.42
CA ASP A 218 -4.37 -1.62 6.71
C ASP A 218 -5.76 -2.17 6.31
N VAL A 219 -6.36 -1.57 5.28
CA VAL A 219 -7.58 -2.11 4.66
C VAL A 219 -7.18 -3.05 3.54
N ASN A 220 -7.22 -4.34 3.84
CA ASN A 220 -6.81 -5.42 2.94
C ASN A 220 -7.98 -6.35 2.59
N THR A 221 -7.94 -6.90 1.37
CA THR A 221 -8.87 -7.91 0.86
C THR A 221 -8.12 -9.20 0.55
N ASN A 222 -8.70 -10.33 0.93
CA ASN A 222 -8.14 -11.63 0.57
C ASN A 222 -8.37 -11.94 -0.92
N MET A 223 -7.31 -12.26 -1.65
CA MET A 223 -7.35 -12.63 -3.06
C MET A 223 -6.43 -13.81 -3.36
N ASN A 224 -6.82 -14.62 -4.35
CA ASN A 224 -5.93 -15.60 -4.96
C ASN A 224 -5.15 -15.00 -6.14
N THR A 225 -4.26 -15.77 -6.75
CA THR A 225 -3.31 -15.30 -7.77
C THR A 225 -4.01 -14.82 -9.04
N SER A 226 -5.02 -15.56 -9.52
CA SER A 226 -5.75 -15.19 -10.74
C SER A 226 -6.32 -13.76 -10.72
N PRO A 227 -7.21 -13.37 -9.79
CA PRO A 227 -7.75 -12.01 -9.77
C PRO A 227 -6.67 -10.96 -9.45
N LEU A 228 -5.70 -11.30 -8.59
CA LEU A 228 -4.60 -10.38 -8.26
C LEU A 228 -3.75 -10.04 -9.50
N SER A 229 -3.48 -11.01 -10.38
CA SER A 229 -2.69 -10.77 -11.60
C SER A 229 -3.33 -9.75 -12.55
N THR A 230 -4.65 -9.58 -12.48
CA THR A 230 -5.38 -8.60 -13.32
C THR A 230 -5.16 -7.16 -12.90
N THR A 231 -4.63 -6.92 -11.69
CA THR A 231 -4.36 -5.57 -11.18
C THR A 231 -3.07 -5.00 -11.76
N PHE A 232 -2.19 -5.85 -12.31
CA PHE A 232 -0.97 -5.39 -12.94
C PHE A 232 -1.31 -4.55 -14.19
N PRO A 233 -0.85 -3.30 -14.28
CA PRO A 233 -1.20 -2.43 -15.38
C PRO A 233 -0.41 -2.85 -16.64
N PHE A 234 -1.04 -3.63 -17.51
CA PHE A 234 -0.47 -3.97 -18.83
C PHE A 234 -0.65 -2.84 -19.86
N VAL A 235 -1.24 -1.71 -19.45
CA VAL A 235 -1.35 -0.50 -20.26
C VAL A 235 -0.04 0.28 -20.22
N SER A 236 0.62 0.35 -21.37
CA SER A 236 1.68 1.32 -21.64
C SER A 236 1.11 2.73 -21.53
N ALA A 237 1.71 3.60 -20.71
CA ALA A 237 1.40 5.02 -20.73
C ALA A 237 1.66 5.55 -22.15
N ASP A 238 0.65 6.09 -22.80
CA ASP A 238 0.85 6.69 -24.11
C ASP A 238 1.64 7.97 -23.98
N LEU A 239 2.78 7.97 -24.66
CA LEU A 239 3.62 9.14 -24.78
C LEU A 239 3.07 10.02 -25.91
N SER A 240 1.91 10.64 -25.67
CA SER A 240 1.35 11.64 -26.58
C SER A 240 1.60 13.02 -26.02
N ASN A 241 2.44 13.80 -26.70
CA ASN A 241 2.67 15.20 -26.38
C ASN A 241 1.77 16.08 -27.25
N ASN A 242 1.31 17.22 -26.73
CA ASN A 242 0.49 18.16 -27.49
C ASN A 242 1.26 18.83 -28.66
N GLU A 243 2.58 18.67 -28.68
CA GLU A 243 3.46 19.18 -29.74
C GLU A 243 4.38 18.06 -30.24
N GLY A 244 4.40 17.84 -31.56
CA GLY A 244 5.32 16.91 -32.21
C GLY A 244 4.81 16.38 -33.54
N ILE A 245 5.45 15.33 -34.05
CA ILE A 245 5.09 14.69 -35.30
C ILE A 245 4.12 13.54 -34.99
N LEU A 246 3.01 13.44 -35.74
CA LEU A 246 2.08 12.32 -35.64
C LEU A 246 2.73 11.05 -36.23
N TYR A 247 3.02 10.08 -35.37
CA TYR A 247 3.56 8.77 -35.77
C TYR A 247 2.46 7.75 -36.08
N GLY A 248 1.28 7.91 -35.49
CA GLY A 248 0.16 7.01 -35.74
C GLY A 248 -0.89 7.05 -34.64
N ILE A 249 -1.69 5.99 -34.56
CA ILE A 249 -2.69 5.78 -33.53
C ILE A 249 -2.32 4.55 -32.70
N ASN A 250 -2.39 4.64 -31.37
CA ASN A 250 -2.29 3.47 -30.53
C ASN A 250 -3.54 2.61 -30.74
N ARG A 251 -3.36 1.34 -31.11
CA ARG A 251 -4.50 0.43 -31.36
C ARG A 251 -5.17 -0.08 -30.09
N HIS A 252 -4.57 0.12 -28.92
CA HIS A 252 -5.09 -0.33 -27.64
C HIS A 252 -6.11 0.65 -27.05
N ASN A 253 -5.94 1.96 -27.24
CA ASN A 253 -6.84 2.98 -26.70
C ASN A 253 -7.20 4.10 -27.70
N ASN A 254 -6.84 3.94 -28.98
CA ASN A 254 -7.09 4.90 -30.06
C ASN A 254 -6.51 6.31 -29.82
N SER A 255 -5.55 6.46 -28.91
CA SER A 255 -4.85 7.72 -28.73
C SER A 255 -3.99 8.06 -29.95
N LEU A 256 -3.77 9.35 -30.19
CA LEU A 256 -2.80 9.79 -31.20
C LEU A 256 -1.40 9.68 -30.60
N ILE A 257 -0.46 9.04 -31.30
CA ILE A 257 0.95 9.03 -30.92
C ILE A 257 1.59 10.26 -31.57
N ILE A 258 1.60 11.38 -30.86
CA ILE A 258 2.21 12.63 -31.29
C ILE A 258 3.46 12.84 -30.47
N PHE A 259 4.61 12.89 -31.13
CA PHE A 259 5.88 12.87 -30.43
C PHE A 259 6.97 13.63 -31.18
N ASP A 260 7.81 14.38 -30.46
CA ASP A 260 9.01 15.02 -31.01
C ASP A 260 10.26 14.50 -30.29
N ARG A 261 10.96 13.58 -30.95
CA ARG A 261 12.18 12.94 -30.45
C ARG A 261 13.31 13.92 -30.11
N PHE A 262 13.30 15.13 -30.67
CA PHE A 262 14.36 16.11 -30.45
C PHE A 262 14.10 17.05 -29.28
N LYS A 263 12.88 17.06 -28.74
CA LYS A 263 12.52 17.82 -27.53
C LYS A 263 12.68 17.02 -26.23
N MET A 264 12.98 15.73 -26.32
CA MET A 264 13.22 14.90 -25.14
C MET A 264 14.54 15.21 -24.45
N GLU A 265 14.59 15.00 -23.13
CA GLU A 265 15.83 15.08 -22.33
C GLU A 265 16.93 14.11 -22.83
N ASN A 266 16.55 13.03 -23.53
CA ASN A 266 17.48 12.15 -24.22
C ASN A 266 16.93 11.68 -25.57
N ALA A 267 17.51 12.19 -26.67
CA ALA A 267 17.06 11.94 -28.04
C ALA A 267 17.22 10.48 -28.54
N ASN A 268 17.86 9.60 -27.77
CA ASN A 268 18.19 8.23 -28.17
C ASN A 268 17.50 7.12 -27.36
N THR A 269 16.59 7.46 -26.42
CA THR A 269 15.89 6.44 -25.63
C THR A 269 14.52 6.18 -26.25
N LEU A 270 14.33 4.98 -26.77
CA LEU A 270 13.05 4.37 -27.12
C LEU A 270 12.76 3.24 -26.13
#